data_AF-A0A554K232-F1
#
_entry.id   AF-A0A554K232-F1
#
_cell.length_a   1.000
_cell.length_b   1.000
_cell.length_c   1.000
_cell.angle_alpha   90.00
_cell.angle_beta   90.00
_cell.angle_gamma   90.00
#
_symmetry.space_group_name_H-M   'P 1'
#
loop_
_entity.id
_entity.type
_entity.pdbx_description
1 polymer ?
#
loop_
_entity_poly.entity_id
_entity_poly.type
_entity_poly.pdbx_seq_one_letter_code
_entity_poly.pdbx_strand_id
1 'polypeptide(L)'
;MFQSFLQSKEWFDFQKSLGRGVFLYEEGGIKTGVIKLPLPFKKSYLYIPHGPAMDFNQMTGGIDNAVRNFLQYLKTLAKKEKAIFIKAEPFNDSVAQFLAKNKFKKSKKEIQPSKTVVLDLTQTEDQLLDRLHHKTRYNIKVA
;
A
#
# COMPACT_ATOMS: atom_id res chain seq x y z
N MET A 1 5.65 -10.84 -6.11
CA MET A 1 4.19 -10.79 -5.97
C MET A 1 3.84 -9.54 -5.16
N PHE A 2 2.88 -8.72 -5.59
CA PHE A 2 2.45 -7.56 -4.79
C PHE A 2 1.84 -8.07 -3.48
N GLN A 3 2.28 -7.58 -2.32
CA GLN A 3 1.82 -8.05 -1.00
C GLN A 3 0.36 -7.68 -0.71
N SER A 4 -0.23 -6.73 -1.46
CA SER A 4 -1.58 -6.24 -1.25
C SER A 4 -2.36 -6.20 -2.56
N PHE A 5 -3.64 -6.57 -2.51
CA PHE A 5 -4.57 -6.43 -3.63
C PHE A 5 -4.66 -4.97 -4.12
N LEU A 6 -4.45 -3.99 -3.22
CA LEU A 6 -4.46 -2.56 -3.55
C LEU A 6 -3.28 -2.12 -4.43
N GLN A 7 -2.31 -3.01 -4.65
CA GLN A 7 -1.21 -2.80 -5.59
C GLN A 7 -1.28 -3.77 -6.78
N SER A 8 -2.40 -4.47 -7.00
CA SER A 8 -2.58 -5.39 -8.12
C SER A 8 -3.05 -4.68 -9.40
N LYS A 9 -2.90 -5.36 -10.54
CA LYS A 9 -3.36 -4.87 -11.84
C LYS A 9 -4.88 -4.65 -11.84
N GLU A 10 -5.64 -5.59 -11.28
CA GLU A 10 -7.09 -5.56 -11.20
C GLU A 10 -7.57 -4.33 -10.43
N TRP A 11 -6.91 -4.01 -9.31
CA TRP A 11 -7.21 -2.81 -8.56
C TRP A 11 -6.91 -1.55 -9.36
N PHE A 12 -5.78 -1.48 -10.04
CA PHE A 12 -5.43 -0.34 -10.88
C PHE A 12 -6.38 -0.15 -12.07
N ASP A 13 -6.81 -1.23 -12.70
CA ASP A 13 -7.79 -1.18 -13.80
C ASP A 13 -9.16 -0.70 -13.28
N PHE A 14 -9.57 -1.16 -12.09
CA PHE A 14 -10.74 -0.62 -11.41
C PHE A 14 -10.61 0.90 -11.15
N GLN A 15 -9.47 1.37 -10.62
CA GLN A 15 -9.24 2.80 -10.39
C GLN A 15 -9.32 3.63 -11.68
N LYS A 16 -8.75 3.13 -12.79
CA LYS A 16 -8.87 3.77 -14.10
C LYS A 16 -10.31 3.81 -14.60
N SER A 17 -11.09 2.75 -14.38
CA SER A 17 -12.52 2.73 -14.74
C SER A 17 -13.35 3.80 -14.00
N LEU A 18 -12.89 4.22 -12.81
CA LEU A 18 -13.45 5.35 -12.06
C LEU A 18 -12.93 6.73 -12.54
N GLY A 19 -12.22 6.79 -13.67
CA GLY A 19 -11.63 8.01 -14.23
C GLY A 19 -10.41 8.52 -13.46
N ARG A 20 -9.77 7.70 -12.63
CA ARG A 20 -8.59 8.12 -11.84
C ARG A 20 -7.30 7.88 -12.62
N GLY A 21 -6.37 8.81 -12.47
CA GLY A 21 -5.00 8.61 -12.96
C GLY A 21 -4.29 7.55 -12.13
N VAL A 22 -3.68 6.56 -12.80
CA VAL A 22 -2.87 5.52 -12.16
C VAL A 22 -1.50 5.48 -12.81
N PHE A 23 -0.45 5.51 -11.99
CA PHE A 23 0.93 5.60 -12.44
C PHE A 23 1.75 4.50 -11.76
N LEU A 24 2.42 3.67 -12.55
CA LEU A 24 3.20 2.55 -12.05
C LEU A 24 4.68 2.92 -12.04
N TYR A 25 5.39 2.48 -11.01
CA TYR A 25 6.84 2.62 -10.86
C TYR A 25 7.43 1.27 -10.50
N GLU A 26 8.49 0.88 -11.21
CA GLU A 26 9.25 -0.35 -10.96
C GLU A 26 10.71 -0.13 -11.36
N GLU A 27 11.57 0.08 -10.37
CA GLU A 27 13.00 0.32 -10.58
C GLU A 27 13.75 0.08 -9.25
N GLY A 28 14.96 -0.49 -9.31
CA GLY A 28 15.85 -0.57 -8.15
C GLY A 28 15.27 -1.29 -6.93
N GLY A 29 14.48 -2.35 -7.15
CA GLY A 29 13.83 -3.10 -6.08
C GLY A 29 12.61 -2.40 -5.44
N ILE A 30 12.19 -1.25 -5.96
CA ILE A 30 10.98 -0.53 -5.52
C ILE A 30 9.89 -0.73 -6.57
N LYS A 31 8.73 -1.22 -6.14
CA LYS A 31 7.54 -1.38 -6.98
C LYS A 31 6.33 -0.71 -6.34
N THR A 32 5.63 0.15 -7.08
CA THR A 32 4.40 0.75 -6.58
C THR A 32 3.48 1.28 -7.67
N GLY A 33 2.17 1.21 -7.42
CA GLY A 33 1.18 2.00 -8.13
C GLY A 33 0.72 3.20 -7.30
N VAL A 34 0.68 4.35 -7.96
CA VAL A 34 0.28 5.65 -7.44
C VAL A 34 -1.05 6.04 -8.07
N ILE A 35 -2.05 6.36 -7.25
CA ILE A 35 -3.40 6.73 -7.69
C ILE A 35 -3.61 8.23 -7.42
N LYS A 36 -4.06 8.98 -8.42
CA LYS A 36 -4.46 10.37 -8.25
C LYS A 36 -5.89 10.43 -7.71
N LEU A 37 -6.06 11.07 -6.55
CA LEU A 37 -7.36 11.23 -5.91
C LEU A 37 -7.77 12.71 -5.85
N PRO A 38 -9.04 13.03 -6.15
CA PRO A 38 -9.53 14.40 -6.12
C PRO A 38 -9.72 14.91 -4.68
N LEU A 39 -9.65 16.23 -4.54
CA LEU A 39 -9.98 16.99 -3.33
C LEU A 39 -10.88 18.16 -3.70
N PRO A 40 -11.58 18.76 -2.72
CA PRO A 40 -12.30 20.01 -2.94
C PRO A 40 -11.45 21.09 -3.61
N PHE A 41 -12.10 22.05 -4.27
CA PHE A 41 -11.46 23.18 -4.97
C PHE A 41 -10.52 22.76 -6.13
N LYS A 42 -10.89 21.71 -6.87
CA LYS A 42 -10.13 21.17 -8.02
C LYS A 42 -8.68 20.80 -7.65
N LYS A 43 -8.41 20.50 -6.38
CA LYS A 43 -7.11 19.99 -5.92
C LYS A 43 -7.06 18.47 -6.06
N SER A 44 -5.88 17.90 -5.91
CA SER A 44 -5.69 16.46 -5.87
C SER A 44 -4.48 16.08 -5.03
N TYR A 45 -4.39 14.82 -4.64
CA TYR A 45 -3.20 14.23 -4.04
C TYR A 45 -2.87 12.91 -4.72
N LEU A 46 -1.61 12.49 -4.57
CA LEU A 46 -1.18 11.17 -5.00
C LEU A 46 -1.27 10.21 -3.81
N TYR A 47 -1.84 9.04 -4.03
CA TYR A 47 -2.07 8.04 -3.00
C TYR A 47 -1.37 6.72 -3.35
N ILE A 48 -0.67 6.18 -2.37
CA ILE A 48 0.04 4.91 -2.45
C ILE A 48 -0.55 3.96 -1.40
N PRO A 49 -1.60 3.17 -1.74
CA PRO A 49 -2.19 2.22 -0.81
C PRO A 49 -1.32 0.98 -0.61
N HIS A 50 -1.06 0.60 0.64
CA HIS A 50 -0.26 -0.59 1.01
C HIS A 50 1.11 -0.65 0.32
N GLY A 51 1.69 0.51 0.02
CA GLY A 51 2.95 0.61 -0.69
C GLY A 51 3.80 1.80 -0.24
N PRO A 52 4.98 1.98 -0.84
CA PRO A 52 5.55 1.14 -1.90
C PRO A 52 5.98 -0.25 -1.39
N ALA A 53 6.08 -1.24 -2.30
CA ALA A 53 6.76 -2.50 -2.01
C ALA A 53 8.25 -2.32 -2.26
N MET A 54 9.09 -2.79 -1.33
CA MET A 54 10.54 -2.64 -1.40
C MET A 54 11.21 -3.98 -1.11
N ASP A 55 12.04 -4.43 -2.04
CA ASP A 55 12.95 -5.54 -1.84
C ASP A 55 14.35 -4.99 -1.55
N PHE A 56 14.67 -4.87 -0.25
CA PHE A 56 15.95 -4.34 0.20
C PHE A 56 17.14 -5.23 -0.21
N ASN A 57 16.92 -6.53 -0.48
CA ASN A 57 17.98 -7.43 -0.90
C ASN A 57 18.39 -7.19 -2.37
N GLN A 58 17.49 -6.64 -3.19
CA GLN A 58 17.78 -6.28 -4.59
C GLN A 58 18.46 -4.90 -4.72
N MET A 59 18.64 -4.16 -3.63
CA MET A 59 19.24 -2.83 -3.62
C MET A 59 20.78 -2.87 -3.49
N THR A 60 21.43 -3.78 -4.21
CA THR A 60 22.88 -4.07 -4.11
C THR A 60 23.79 -3.04 -4.79
N GLY A 61 23.26 -2.21 -5.69
CA GLY A 61 24.00 -1.15 -6.44
C GLY A 61 24.00 0.24 -5.77
N GLY A 62 23.62 0.31 -4.49
CA GLY A 62 23.49 1.55 -3.72
C GLY A 62 22.03 1.90 -3.48
N ILE A 63 21.53 1.53 -2.29
CA ILE A 63 20.20 1.89 -1.76
C ILE A 63 19.87 3.37 -2.04
N ASP A 64 20.85 4.25 -1.89
CA ASP A 64 20.69 5.69 -2.09
C ASP A 64 20.27 6.09 -3.50
N ASN A 65 20.71 5.38 -4.55
CA ASN A 65 20.36 5.71 -5.93
C ASN A 65 18.91 5.33 -6.25
N ALA A 66 18.49 4.11 -5.92
CA ALA A 66 17.11 3.66 -6.11
C ALA A 66 16.13 4.54 -5.33
N VAL A 67 16.47 4.87 -4.09
CA VAL A 67 15.70 5.77 -3.23
C VAL A 67 15.63 7.18 -3.83
N ARG A 68 16.75 7.74 -4.29
CA ARG A 68 16.79 9.07 -4.92
C ARG A 68 15.93 9.10 -6.18
N ASN A 69 16.02 8.09 -7.03
CA ASN A 69 15.22 7.97 -8.26
C ASN A 69 13.73 7.89 -7.95
N PHE A 70 13.34 7.06 -6.98
CA PHE A 70 11.95 6.94 -6.56
C PHE A 70 11.38 8.26 -6.00
N LEU A 71 12.12 8.94 -5.13
CA LEU A 71 11.69 10.23 -4.59
C LEU A 71 11.64 11.31 -5.66
N GLN A 72 12.57 11.30 -6.62
CA GLN A 72 12.56 12.22 -7.75
C GLN A 72 11.37 11.96 -8.67
N TYR A 73 11.08 10.69 -8.97
CA TYR A 73 9.88 10.28 -9.72
C TYR A 73 8.61 10.81 -9.04
N LEU A 74 8.45 10.59 -7.73
CA LEU A 74 7.28 11.07 -6.99
C LEU A 74 7.15 12.60 -7.04
N LYS A 75 8.25 13.35 -6.91
CA LYS A 75 8.24 14.82 -7.03
C LYS A 75 7.85 15.28 -8.43
N THR A 76 8.43 14.67 -9.46
CA THR A 76 8.13 14.99 -10.86
C THR A 76 6.66 14.69 -11.17
N LEU A 77 6.16 13.53 -10.73
CA LEU A 77 4.77 13.13 -10.91
C LEU A 77 3.82 14.07 -10.16
N ALA A 78 4.10 14.43 -8.91
CA ALA A 78 3.28 15.36 -8.15
C ALA A 78 3.18 16.74 -8.82
N LYS A 79 4.28 17.24 -9.36
CA LYS A 79 4.30 18.51 -10.13
C LYS A 79 3.48 18.40 -11.42
N LYS A 80 3.70 17.35 -12.22
CA LYS A 80 2.97 17.09 -13.47
C LYS A 80 1.45 17.00 -13.23
N GLU A 81 1.07 16.27 -12.20
CA GLU A 81 -0.34 16.02 -11.87
C GLU A 81 -1.00 17.11 -11.03
N LYS A 82 -0.25 18.18 -10.68
CA LYS A 82 -0.70 19.28 -9.80
C LYS A 82 -1.22 18.79 -8.45
N ALA A 83 -0.60 17.73 -7.92
CA ALA A 83 -0.94 17.16 -6.64
C ALA A 83 -0.34 18.00 -5.50
N ILE A 84 -1.13 18.32 -4.48
CA ILE A 84 -0.70 19.17 -3.37
C ILE A 84 0.07 18.42 -2.28
N PHE A 85 -0.07 17.09 -2.22
CA PHE A 85 0.76 16.21 -1.40
C PHE A 85 0.74 14.77 -1.95
N ILE A 86 1.63 13.94 -1.39
CA ILE A 86 1.65 12.49 -1.59
C ILE A 86 1.33 11.84 -0.24
N LYS A 87 0.38 10.90 -0.22
CA LYS A 87 0.05 10.08 0.95
C LYS A 87 0.37 8.63 0.63
N ALA A 88 1.17 8.00 1.48
CA ALA A 88 1.44 6.58 1.43
C ALA A 88 0.94 5.93 2.71
N GLU A 89 0.39 4.71 2.59
CA GLU A 89 0.01 3.87 3.72
C GLU A 89 0.70 2.52 3.53
N PRO A 90 1.97 2.40 3.92
CA PRO A 90 2.77 1.20 3.67
C PRO A 90 2.23 0.00 4.43
N PHE A 91 2.40 -1.19 3.85
CA PHE A 91 1.92 -2.44 4.44
C PHE A 91 2.83 -2.94 5.59
N ASN A 92 4.11 -2.60 5.57
CA ASN A 92 5.10 -3.08 6.54
C ASN A 92 5.83 -1.92 7.24
N ASP A 93 6.31 -2.19 8.45
CA ASP A 93 6.94 -1.18 9.30
C ASP A 93 8.29 -0.70 8.75
N SER A 94 9.04 -1.56 8.06
CA SER A 94 10.32 -1.20 7.46
C SER A 94 10.15 -0.12 6.38
N VAL A 95 9.13 -0.24 5.52
CA VAL A 95 8.80 0.80 4.54
C VAL A 95 8.26 2.06 5.23
N ALA A 96 7.49 1.92 6.32
CA ALA A 96 7.03 3.08 7.09
C ALA A 96 8.21 3.90 7.66
N GLN A 97 9.20 3.23 8.26
CA GLN A 97 10.42 3.87 8.75
C GLN A 97 11.23 4.50 7.62
N PHE A 98 11.34 3.81 6.48
CA PHE A 98 11.98 4.35 5.28
C PHE A 98 11.31 5.66 4.82
N LEU A 99 9.97 5.69 4.71
CA LEU A 99 9.24 6.88 4.30
C LEU A 99 9.45 8.03 5.29
N ALA A 100 9.41 7.74 6.60
CA ALA A 100 9.65 8.74 7.64
C ALA A 100 11.04 9.38 7.54
N LYS A 101 12.09 8.59 7.27
CA LYS A 101 13.45 9.10 7.00
C LYS A 101 13.50 10.00 5.76
N ASN A 102 12.58 9.81 4.82
CA ASN A 102 12.52 10.53 3.54
C ASN A 102 11.43 11.61 3.49
N LYS A 103 11.25 12.33 4.61
CA LYS A 103 10.38 13.52 4.74
C LYS A 103 8.87 13.26 4.69
N PHE A 104 8.42 12.00 4.71
CA PHE A 104 7.01 11.73 4.96
C PHE A 104 6.70 11.93 6.44
N LYS A 105 5.55 12.53 6.73
CA LYS A 105 5.06 12.72 8.10
C LYS A 105 3.85 11.82 8.33
N LYS A 106 3.77 11.17 9.49
CA LYS A 106 2.61 10.38 9.86
C LYS A 106 1.37 11.28 9.87
N SER A 107 0.36 10.91 9.09
CA SER A 107 -0.93 11.60 9.07
C SER A 107 -1.80 11.12 10.22
N LYS A 108 -2.61 12.02 10.80
CA LYS A 108 -3.64 11.66 11.78
C LYS A 108 -4.80 10.88 11.16
N LYS A 109 -5.05 11.07 9.86
CA LYS A 109 -6.13 10.41 9.13
C LYS A 109 -5.59 9.21 8.38
N GLU A 110 -6.09 8.04 8.72
CA GLU A 110 -5.83 6.78 8.02
C GLU A 110 -7.01 6.49 7.09
N ILE A 111 -6.73 6.06 5.85
CA ILE A 111 -7.75 5.62 4.90
C ILE A 111 -7.94 4.11 5.05
N GLN A 112 -6.84 3.36 5.19
CA GLN A 112 -6.87 1.94 5.51
C GLN A 112 -7.00 1.71 7.01
N PRO A 113 -7.63 0.60 7.45
CA PRO A 113 -7.63 0.18 8.85
C PRO A 113 -6.20 -0.03 9.37
N SER A 114 -5.86 0.52 10.54
CA SER A 114 -4.56 0.28 11.19
C SER A 114 -4.46 -1.07 11.90
N LYS A 115 -5.60 -1.72 12.15
CA LYS A 115 -5.65 -3.03 12.81
C LYS A 115 -6.59 -3.94 12.02
N THR A 116 -6.09 -5.10 11.66
CA THR A 116 -6.82 -6.15 10.95
C THR A 116 -6.70 -7.45 11.72
N VAL A 117 -7.77 -8.24 11.77
CA VAL A 117 -7.72 -9.61 12.28
C VAL A 117 -7.41 -10.51 11.09
N VAL A 118 -6.29 -11.24 11.17
CA VAL A 118 -5.85 -12.15 10.11
C VAL A 118 -5.93 -13.58 10.62
N LEU A 119 -6.64 -14.43 9.87
CA LEU A 119 -6.71 -15.86 10.13
C LEU A 119 -5.71 -16.59 9.23
N ASP A 120 -4.87 -17.43 9.82
CA ASP A 120 -3.88 -18.23 9.10
C ASP A 120 -4.52 -19.51 8.55
N LEU A 121 -4.78 -19.53 7.25
CA LEU A 121 -5.44 -20.63 6.55
C LEU A 121 -4.50 -21.80 6.20
N THR A 122 -3.25 -21.78 6.65
CA THR A 122 -2.34 -22.94 6.47
C THR A 122 -2.63 -24.07 7.46
N GLN A 123 -3.43 -23.78 8.49
CA GLN A 123 -3.88 -24.75 9.50
C GLN A 123 -5.02 -25.62 8.97
N THR A 124 -5.18 -26.81 9.57
CA THR A 124 -6.33 -27.66 9.27
C THR A 124 -7.63 -27.05 9.80
N GLU A 125 -8.76 -27.46 9.23
CA GLU A 125 -10.08 -27.02 9.68
C GLU A 125 -10.31 -27.27 11.17
N ASP A 126 -9.96 -28.46 11.67
CA ASP A 126 -10.05 -28.80 13.10
C ASP A 126 -9.24 -27.85 13.98
N GLN A 127 -7.99 -27.54 13.58
CA GLN A 127 -7.11 -26.61 14.30
C GLN A 127 -7.67 -25.19 14.31
N LEU A 128 -8.30 -24.76 13.21
CA LEU A 128 -8.95 -23.47 13.13
C LEU A 128 -10.15 -23.40 14.06
N LEU A 129 -11.05 -24.39 14.01
CA LEU A 129 -12.25 -24.45 14.84
C LEU A 129 -11.92 -24.47 16.34
N ASP A 130 -10.95 -25.27 16.76
CA ASP A 130 -10.52 -25.38 18.16
C ASP A 130 -10.04 -24.03 18.74
N ARG A 131 -9.46 -23.17 17.91
CA ARG A 131 -9.01 -21.83 18.32
C ARG A 131 -10.13 -20.78 18.37
N LEU A 132 -11.28 -21.04 17.75
CA LEU A 132 -12.41 -20.12 17.80
C LEU A 132 -13.03 -20.07 19.21
N HIS A 133 -13.80 -19.04 19.50
CA HIS A 133 -14.62 -19.01 20.71
C HIS A 133 -15.71 -20.09 20.64
N HIS A 134 -16.08 -20.71 21.77
CA HIS A 134 -17.08 -21.79 21.83
C HIS A 134 -18.39 -21.45 21.09
N LYS A 135 -18.91 -20.23 21.29
CA LYS A 135 -20.15 -19.78 20.62
C LYS A 135 -19.98 -19.67 19.10
N THR A 136 -18.79 -19.27 18.63
CA THR A 136 -18.48 -19.20 17.20
C THR A 136 -18.48 -20.59 16.58
N ARG A 137 -17.80 -21.56 17.23
CA ARG A 137 -17.84 -22.98 16.79
C ARG A 137 -19.27 -23.51 16.71
N TYR A 138 -20.04 -23.30 17.77
CA TYR A 138 -21.44 -23.75 17.82
C TYR A 138 -22.26 -23.16 16.68
N ASN A 139 -22.17 -21.84 16.45
CA ASN A 139 -22.90 -21.15 15.38
C ASN A 139 -22.52 -21.65 13.98
N ILE A 140 -21.24 -21.96 13.74
CA ILE A 140 -20.80 -22.54 12.46
C ILE A 140 -21.42 -23.93 12.26
N LYS A 141 -21.49 -24.75 13.32
CA LYS A 141 -22.03 -26.12 13.22
C LYS A 141 -23.54 -26.17 12.92
N VAL A 142 -24.29 -25.14 13.30
CA VAL A 142 -25.75 -25.07 13.10
C VAL A 142 -26.17 -24.30 11.85
N ALA A 143 -25.23 -23.66 11.15
CA ALA A 143 -25.46 -22.94 9.89
C ALA A 143 -25.45 -23.89 8.70
#